data_AF-A0A2G5WS34-F1
#
_entry.id   AF-A0A2G5WS34-F1
#
_cell.length_a   1.000
_cell.length_b   1.000
_cell.length_c   1.000
_cell.angle_alpha   90.00
_cell.angle_beta   90.00
_cell.angle_gamma   90.00
#
_symmetry.space_group_name_H-M   'P 1'
#
loop_
_entity.id
_entity.type
_entity.pdbx_description
1 polymer ?
#
loop_
_entity_poly.entity_id
_entity_poly.type
_entity_poly.pdbx_seq_one_letter_code
_entity_poly.pdbx_strand_id
1 'polypeptide(L)'
;MVSSSIGNVKTHKKIGWGSLSLLLFILGLLFSVSFGKYDAIGDYILRLIRVKPWSNVNTGMHYTVFYSLAFYIPALIIGYKFKSDWGAKVGRILSTILVLSILVTLLFFVII
;
A
#
# COMPACT_ATOMS: atom_id res chain seq x y z
N MET A 1 30.06 19.29 -41.31
CA MET A 1 28.63 18.94 -41.17
C MET A 1 28.49 18.11 -39.90
N VAL A 2 28.16 18.75 -38.78
CA VAL A 2 28.03 18.09 -37.47
C VAL A 2 26.72 17.33 -37.47
N SER A 3 26.77 16.00 -37.57
CA SER A 3 25.61 15.15 -37.31
C SER A 3 25.39 15.14 -35.81
N SER A 4 24.55 16.05 -35.33
CA SER A 4 24.04 16.01 -33.97
C SER A 4 23.23 14.74 -33.83
N SER A 5 23.84 13.73 -33.21
CA SER A 5 23.15 12.60 -32.61
C SER A 5 22.14 13.14 -31.60
N ILE A 6 20.93 13.45 -32.07
CA ILE A 6 19.74 13.61 -31.24
C ILE A 6 19.46 12.20 -30.71
N GLY A 7 20.19 11.84 -29.66
CA GLY A 7 19.90 10.67 -28.87
C GLY A 7 18.45 10.77 -28.46
N ASN A 8 17.67 9.75 -28.80
CA ASN A 8 16.31 9.58 -28.33
C ASN A 8 16.32 9.59 -26.79
N VAL A 9 16.17 10.77 -26.18
CA VAL A 9 15.91 10.90 -24.76
C VAL A 9 14.52 10.34 -24.56
N LYS A 10 14.42 9.04 -24.23
CA LYS A 10 13.16 8.43 -23.80
C LYS A 10 12.71 9.21 -22.57
N THR A 11 11.78 10.14 -22.76
CA THR A 11 11.14 10.87 -21.66
C THR A 11 10.32 9.85 -20.89
N HIS A 12 10.91 9.30 -19.83
CA HIS A 12 10.18 8.43 -18.90
C HIS A 12 9.02 9.25 -18.33
N LYS A 13 7.80 8.92 -18.76
CA LYS A 13 6.58 9.61 -18.36
C LYS A 13 6.49 9.56 -16.82
N LYS A 14 6.68 10.71 -16.16
CA LYS A 14 6.77 10.77 -14.69
C LYS A 14 5.45 10.40 -14.01
N ILE A 15 4.32 10.68 -14.66
CA ILE A 15 2.96 10.40 -14.17
C ILE A 15 2.21 9.63 -15.26
N GLY A 16 1.64 8.49 -14.88
CA GLY A 16 0.90 7.60 -15.77
C GLY A 16 -0.06 6.72 -14.98
N TRP A 17 -0.68 5.74 -15.64
CA TRP A 17 -1.60 4.81 -14.99
C TRP A 17 -0.95 4.03 -13.83
N GLY A 18 0.37 3.91 -13.83
CA GLY A 18 1.12 3.35 -12.71
C GLY A 18 1.00 4.13 -11.40
N SER A 19 0.65 5.43 -11.44
CA SER A 19 0.42 6.23 -10.23
C SER A 19 -0.74 5.73 -9.36
N LEU A 20 -1.64 4.92 -9.93
CA LEU A 20 -2.69 4.24 -9.18
C LEU A 20 -2.12 3.28 -8.11
N SER A 21 -0.92 2.74 -8.32
CA SER A 21 -0.21 1.96 -7.30
C SER A 21 0.05 2.77 -6.03
N LEU A 22 0.57 4.00 -6.19
CA LEU A 22 0.85 4.88 -5.06
C LEU A 22 -0.44 5.35 -4.38
N LEU A 23 -1.50 5.62 -5.16
CA LEU A 23 -2.81 5.97 -4.61
C LEU A 23 -3.37 4.84 -3.74
N LEU A 24 -3.34 3.60 -4.23
CA LEU A 24 -3.79 2.42 -3.46
C LEU A 24 -2.97 2.22 -2.19
N PHE A 25 -1.65 2.43 -2.25
CA PHE A 25 -0.82 2.41 -1.07
C PHE A 25 -1.27 3.43 -0.01
N ILE A 26 -1.52 4.69 -0.42
CA ILE A 26 -2.00 5.74 0.50
C ILE A 26 -3.37 5.36 1.08
N LEU A 27 -4.28 4.83 0.26
CA LEU A 27 -5.59 4.35 0.73
C LEU A 27 -5.45 3.22 1.76
N GLY A 28 -4.55 2.27 1.52
CA GLY A 28 -4.26 1.21 2.50
C GLY A 28 -3.72 1.77 3.81
N LEU A 29 -2.82 2.76 3.75
CA LEU A 29 -2.29 3.43 4.94
C LEU A 29 -3.41 4.14 5.73
N LEU A 30 -4.24 4.94 5.05
CA LEU A 30 -5.37 5.63 5.69
C LEU A 30 -6.41 4.65 6.24
N PHE A 31 -6.57 3.50 5.59
CA PHE A 31 -7.47 2.45 6.04
C PHE A 31 -6.99 1.81 7.35
N SER A 32 -5.68 1.56 7.52
CA SER A 32 -5.17 0.80 8.68
C SER A 32 -4.49 1.61 9.77
N VAL A 33 -4.10 2.86 9.56
CA VAL A 33 -3.35 3.62 10.57
C VAL A 33 -4.28 4.46 11.44
N SER A 34 -4.29 4.19 12.74
CA SER A 34 -4.94 5.02 13.77
C SER A 34 -4.00 6.12 14.26
N PHE A 35 -4.55 7.30 14.57
CA PHE A 35 -3.77 8.46 15.02
C PHE A 35 -4.17 8.88 16.44
N GLY A 36 -3.35 8.52 17.44
CA GLY A 36 -3.61 8.86 18.83
C GLY A 36 -4.94 8.26 19.32
N LYS A 37 -5.91 9.11 19.63
CA LYS A 37 -7.25 8.71 20.07
C LYS A 37 -8.25 8.45 18.92
N TYR A 38 -7.83 8.65 17.69
CA TYR A 38 -8.69 8.51 16.51
C TYR A 38 -8.45 7.16 15.84
N ASP A 39 -9.52 6.38 15.74
CA ASP A 39 -9.54 5.11 15.02
C ASP A 39 -9.24 5.30 13.53
N ALA A 40 -8.64 4.29 12.91
CA ALA A 40 -8.38 4.27 11.48
C ALA A 40 -9.70 4.29 10.69
N ILE A 41 -9.67 4.79 9.45
CA ILE A 41 -10.87 4.81 8.59
C ILE A 41 -11.43 3.39 8.40
N GLY A 42 -10.55 2.40 8.27
CA GLY A 42 -10.92 1.00 8.15
C GLY A 42 -11.65 0.46 9.37
N ASP A 43 -11.37 0.96 10.58
CA ASP A 43 -12.05 0.50 11.79
C ASP A 43 -13.55 0.86 11.76
N TYR A 44 -13.90 2.04 11.24
CA TYR A 44 -15.28 2.44 11.03
C TYR A 44 -15.96 1.56 9.98
N ILE A 45 -15.28 1.30 8.85
CA ILE A 45 -15.80 0.45 7.77
C ILE A 45 -16.03 -0.98 8.28
N LEU A 46 -15.08 -1.55 9.01
CA LEU A 46 -15.19 -2.90 9.56
C LEU A 46 -16.33 -3.00 10.58
N ARG A 47 -16.49 -2.01 11.47
CA ARG A 47 -17.62 -1.99 12.41
C ARG A 47 -18.96 -1.85 11.73
N LEU A 48 -19.06 -1.11 10.62
CA LEU A 48 -20.28 -1.00 9.83
C LEU A 48 -20.74 -2.37 9.30
N ILE A 49 -19.78 -3.22 8.90
CA ILE A 49 -20.05 -4.61 8.46
C ILE A 49 -19.99 -5.63 9.61
N ARG A 50 -20.01 -5.18 10.87
CA ARG A 50 -19.98 -6.01 12.09
C ARG A 50 -18.73 -6.90 12.25
N VAL A 51 -17.61 -6.49 11.64
CA VAL A 51 -16.31 -7.12 11.84
C VAL A 51 -15.53 -6.36 12.91
N LYS A 52 -14.88 -7.08 13.83
CA LYS A 52 -14.08 -6.47 14.89
C LYS A 52 -12.75 -5.96 14.32
N PRO A 53 -12.42 -4.66 14.47
CA PRO A 53 -11.15 -4.11 14.00
C PRO A 53 -9.97 -4.41 14.94
N TRP A 54 -10.24 -4.78 16.18
CA TRP A 54 -9.23 -5.06 17.21
C TRP A 54 -9.51 -6.39 17.91
N SER A 55 -8.47 -7.03 18.45
CA SER A 55 -8.60 -8.24 19.26
C SER A 55 -9.36 -8.00 20.57
N ASN A 56 -9.22 -6.80 21.14
CA ASN A 56 -9.98 -6.35 22.29
C ASN A 56 -10.54 -4.96 21.98
N VAL A 57 -11.78 -4.67 22.40
CA VAL A 57 -12.61 -3.50 22.03
C VAL A 57 -11.90 -2.41 21.20
N ASN A 58 -10.97 -1.65 21.81
CA ASN A 58 -10.13 -0.63 21.14
C ASN A 58 -8.62 -0.79 21.47
N THR A 59 -8.17 -1.98 21.84
CA THR A 59 -6.79 -2.26 22.28
C THR A 59 -6.32 -3.64 21.82
N GLY A 60 -5.02 -3.90 21.95
CA GLY A 60 -4.41 -5.16 21.53
C GLY A 60 -4.09 -5.17 20.04
N MET A 61 -4.24 -6.32 19.39
CA MET A 61 -3.89 -6.51 17.98
C MET A 61 -4.88 -5.77 17.08
N HIS A 62 -4.35 -4.90 16.22
CA HIS A 62 -5.14 -4.12 15.28
C HIS A 62 -5.37 -4.91 13.99
N TYR A 63 -6.50 -5.62 13.91
CA TYR A 63 -6.81 -6.47 12.76
C TYR A 63 -6.98 -5.71 11.45
N THR A 64 -7.33 -4.43 11.51
CA THR A 64 -7.47 -3.54 10.34
C THR A 64 -6.21 -3.49 9.49
N VAL A 65 -5.02 -3.69 10.08
CA VAL A 65 -3.76 -3.79 9.35
C VAL A 65 -3.69 -5.02 8.43
N PHE A 66 -4.35 -6.12 8.78
CA PHE A 66 -4.42 -7.30 7.92
C PHE A 66 -5.39 -7.08 6.76
N TYR A 67 -6.50 -6.40 7.01
CA TYR A 67 -7.48 -6.07 5.97
C TYR A 67 -6.95 -5.06 4.95
N SER A 68 -5.97 -4.21 5.30
CA SER A 68 -5.36 -3.29 4.33
C SER A 68 -4.53 -3.98 3.23
N LEU A 69 -4.25 -5.29 3.36
CA LEU A 69 -3.71 -6.11 2.26
C LEU A 69 -4.59 -6.04 1.00
N ALA A 70 -5.91 -5.82 1.14
CA ALA A 70 -6.83 -5.61 0.02
C ALA A 70 -6.46 -4.39 -0.84
N PHE A 71 -5.72 -3.41 -0.30
CA PHE A 71 -5.18 -2.27 -1.04
C PHE A 71 -3.74 -2.51 -1.51
N TYR A 72 -2.89 -3.07 -0.63
CA TYR A 72 -1.47 -3.25 -0.95
C TYR A 72 -1.22 -4.31 -2.04
N ILE A 73 -1.99 -5.40 -2.08
CA ILE A 73 -1.84 -6.43 -3.11
C ILE A 73 -2.15 -5.86 -4.51
N PRO A 74 -3.29 -5.18 -4.75
CA PRO A 74 -3.51 -4.46 -6.01
C PRO A 74 -2.45 -3.39 -6.31
N ALA A 75 -1.98 -2.65 -5.29
CA ALA A 75 -0.89 -1.68 -5.46
C ALA A 75 0.39 -2.34 -6.01
N LEU A 76 0.75 -3.53 -5.51
CA LEU A 76 1.87 -4.33 -6.02
C LEU A 76 1.66 -4.76 -7.46
N ILE A 77 0.48 -5.32 -7.78
CA ILE A 77 0.15 -5.80 -9.13
C ILE A 77 0.31 -4.66 -10.16
N ILE A 78 -0.27 -3.49 -9.86
CA ILE A 78 -0.15 -2.30 -10.72
C ILE A 78 1.30 -1.82 -10.79
N GLY A 79 1.99 -1.80 -9.65
CA GLY A 79 3.38 -1.37 -9.56
C GLY A 79 4.36 -2.24 -10.35
N TYR A 80 4.10 -3.55 -10.44
CA TYR A 80 4.87 -4.48 -11.29
C TYR A 80 4.45 -4.42 -12.76
N LYS A 81 3.20 -4.05 -13.06
CA LYS A 81 2.70 -3.90 -14.44
C LYS A 81 3.27 -2.65 -15.13
N PHE A 82 3.30 -1.51 -14.44
CA PHE A 82 3.70 -0.21 -15.01
C PHE A 82 5.08 0.25 -14.53
N LYS A 83 6.12 -0.61 -14.63
CA LYS A 83 7.44 -0.42 -14.00
C LYS A 83 8.16 0.89 -14.38
N SER A 84 7.83 1.48 -15.53
CA SER A 84 8.39 2.74 -16.04
C SER A 84 7.88 3.98 -15.30
N ASP A 85 6.72 3.90 -14.67
CA ASP A 85 6.03 5.03 -14.08
C ASP A 85 6.57 5.28 -12.66
N TRP A 86 6.82 6.54 -12.31
CA TRP A 86 7.39 6.87 -11.01
C TRP A 86 6.47 6.46 -9.85
N GLY A 87 5.17 6.73 -9.97
CA GLY A 87 4.19 6.33 -8.96
C GLY A 87 4.06 4.81 -8.81
N ALA A 88 4.24 4.04 -9.88
CA ALA A 88 4.29 2.58 -9.81
C ALA A 88 5.53 2.09 -9.09
N LYS A 89 6.69 2.70 -9.35
CA LYS A 89 7.94 2.35 -8.65
C LYS A 89 7.84 2.60 -7.15
N VAL A 90 7.41 3.79 -6.75
CA VAL A 90 7.29 4.17 -5.33
C VAL A 90 6.20 3.35 -4.64
N GLY A 91 5.00 3.31 -5.22
CA GLY A 91 3.87 2.57 -4.67
C GLY A 91 4.18 1.09 -4.46
N ARG A 92 4.88 0.46 -5.42
CA ARG A 92 5.35 -0.92 -5.27
C ARG A 92 6.33 -1.10 -4.12
N ILE A 93 7.39 -0.30 -4.06
CA ILE A 93 8.42 -0.43 -3.02
C ILE A 93 7.79 -0.32 -1.63
N LEU A 94 6.96 0.71 -1.42
CA LEU A 94 6.30 0.94 -0.13
C LEU A 94 5.30 -0.17 0.22
N SER A 95 4.50 -0.61 -0.76
CA SER A 95 3.56 -1.72 -0.54
C SER A 95 4.28 -3.03 -0.26
N THR A 96 5.44 -3.28 -0.88
CA THR A 96 6.24 -4.48 -0.62
C THR A 96 6.72 -4.48 0.83
N ILE A 97 7.24 -3.35 1.31
CA ILE A 97 7.69 -3.21 2.70
C ILE A 97 6.54 -3.52 3.66
N LEU A 98 5.36 -2.91 3.47
CA LEU A 98 4.25 -3.14 4.40
C LEU A 98 3.68 -4.55 4.34
N VAL A 99 3.55 -5.15 3.15
CA VAL A 99 3.10 -6.54 3.02
C VAL A 99 4.08 -7.49 3.72
N LEU A 100 5.39 -7.31 3.53
CA LEU A 100 6.39 -8.11 4.23
C LEU A 100 6.32 -7.93 5.74
N SER A 101 6.20 -6.69 6.23
CA SER A 101 6.01 -6.43 7.67
C SER A 101 4.78 -7.13 8.23
N ILE A 102 3.65 -7.07 7.52
CA ILE A 102 2.41 -7.75 7.92
C ILE A 102 2.60 -9.27 7.97
N LEU A 103 3.25 -9.87 6.97
CA LEU A 103 3.52 -11.30 6.93
C LEU A 103 4.43 -11.74 8.08
N VAL A 104 5.45 -10.94 8.41
CA VAL A 104 6.31 -11.19 9.57
C VAL A 104 5.51 -11.15 10.87
N THR A 105 4.65 -10.14 11.06
CA THR A 105 3.76 -10.07 12.23
C THR A 105 2.84 -11.29 12.33
N LEU A 106 2.27 -11.75 11.21
CA LEU A 106 1.45 -12.97 11.17
C LEU A 106 2.26 -14.22 11.56
N LEU A 107 3.49 -14.33 11.10
CA LEU A 107 4.36 -15.46 11.46
C LEU A 107 4.62 -15.51 12.98
N PHE A 108 4.96 -14.36 13.58
CA PHE A 108 5.14 -14.28 15.04
C PHE A 108 3.85 -14.63 15.80
N PHE A 109 2.69 -14.25 15.27
CA PHE A 109 1.41 -14.58 15.87
C PHE A 109 1.08 -16.07 15.84
N VAL A 110 1.43 -16.79 14.77
CA VAL A 110 1.18 -18.24 14.69
C VAL A 110 2.08 -19.05 15.63
N ILE A 111 3.25 -18.52 15.98
CA ILE A 111 4.24 -19.20 16.82
C ILE A 111 3.94 -19.05 18.33
N ILE A 112 3.17 -18.04 18.73
CA ILE A 112 2.83 -17.71 20.12
C ILE A 112 1.45 -18.25 20.47
#